data_AF-A0A6G1HHA7-F1
#
_entry.id   AF-A0A6G1HHA7-F1
#
_cell.length_a   1.000
_cell.length_b   1.000
_cell.length_c   1.000
_cell.angle_alpha   90.00
_cell.angle_beta   90.00
_cell.angle_gamma   90.00
#
_symmetry.space_group_name_H-M   'P 1'
#
loop_
_entity.id
_entity.type
_entity.pdbx_description
1 polymer ?
#
loop_
_entity_poly.entity_id
_entity_poly.type
_entity_poly.pdbx_seq_one_letter_code
_entity_poly.pdbx_strand_id
1 'polypeptide(L)'
;MDDFTPESTPKRGGSALVGETPSKKVKKTRPIPTSHAALTPEDRMILSMKSQNASGKEIAAAWNTMTGETKSGDTIAKRIRRIHASLAGLEPEDEGRLGEAHRKAEGRIEREVEEVRRRFWGVVGEELVRMGGGVYSKELLEKQYKRLLASASLKIPDQAIEGEDADAEEDAIPGDDEPGEAEGEDAAAGTDDGEAVIKGEYEDMEA
;
A
#
# COMPACT_ATOMS: atom_id res chain seq x y z
N MET A 1 -41.24 53.18 6.67
CA MET A 1 -42.60 52.77 7.06
C MET A 1 -43.23 52.09 5.86
N ASP A 2 -42.78 50.91 5.47
CA ASP A 2 -42.99 49.62 6.15
C ASP A 2 -44.49 49.27 6.14
N ASP A 3 -44.88 48.33 5.27
CA ASP A 3 -45.74 47.24 5.73
C ASP A 3 -45.47 45.99 4.90
N PHE A 4 -44.90 45.03 5.61
CA PHE A 4 -44.44 43.71 5.20
C PHE A 4 -45.54 42.74 5.61
N THR A 5 -46.12 42.01 4.66
CA THR A 5 -47.07 40.93 4.94
C THR A 5 -46.68 39.63 4.23
N PRO A 6 -47.05 38.47 4.79
CA PRO A 6 -46.08 37.45 5.16
C PRO A 6 -46.19 36.14 4.35
N GLU A 7 -45.13 35.32 4.49
CA GLU A 7 -45.16 33.86 4.61
C GLU A 7 -45.74 33.02 3.45
N SER A 8 -44.85 32.37 2.68
CA SER A 8 -45.00 30.94 2.42
C SER A 8 -43.68 30.30 1.97
N THR A 9 -43.10 29.51 2.86
CA THR A 9 -42.00 28.59 2.54
C THR A 9 -42.56 27.32 1.91
N PRO A 10 -41.99 26.80 0.81
CA PRO A 10 -42.14 25.39 0.49
C PRO A 10 -41.03 24.59 1.19
N LYS A 11 -41.52 23.76 2.10
CA LYS A 11 -40.87 22.70 2.86
C LYS A 11 -39.81 21.92 2.05
N ARG A 12 -38.65 21.72 2.69
CA ARG A 12 -37.87 20.49 2.55
C ARG A 12 -38.81 19.28 2.74
N GLY A 13 -38.88 18.42 1.72
CA GLY A 13 -39.52 17.12 1.82
C GLY A 13 -38.91 16.18 0.78
N GLY A 14 -38.53 14.99 1.22
CA GLY A 14 -38.06 13.90 0.34
C GLY A 14 -36.76 13.26 0.77
N SER A 15 -36.78 12.58 1.93
CA SER A 15 -35.83 11.51 2.21
C SER A 15 -36.27 10.24 1.47
N ALA A 16 -35.29 9.61 0.84
CA ALA A 16 -35.18 8.19 0.50
C ALA A 16 -36.20 7.57 -0.47
N LEU A 17 -35.71 7.12 -1.64
CA LEU A 17 -35.50 5.71 -2.00
C LEU A 17 -35.40 5.55 -3.54
N VAL A 18 -34.46 4.69 -3.97
CA VAL A 18 -34.19 4.28 -5.36
C VAL A 18 -33.44 5.32 -6.21
N GLY A 19 -32.22 5.64 -5.79
CA GLY A 19 -31.20 6.13 -6.70
C GLY A 19 -30.33 4.97 -7.13
N GLU A 20 -30.69 4.30 -8.24
CA GLU A 20 -29.70 3.60 -9.05
C GLU A 20 -28.45 4.50 -9.10
N THR A 21 -27.33 4.00 -8.59
CA THR A 21 -26.03 4.61 -8.87
C THR A 21 -26.00 4.84 -10.38
N PRO A 22 -25.75 6.08 -10.86
CA PRO A 22 -25.72 6.31 -12.30
C PRO A 22 -24.60 5.43 -12.83
N SER A 23 -24.98 4.29 -13.40
CA SER A 23 -24.10 3.38 -14.12
C SER A 23 -23.50 4.25 -15.19
N LYS A 24 -22.29 4.74 -14.91
CA LYS A 24 -21.60 5.72 -15.72
C LYS A 24 -21.45 5.04 -17.06
N LYS A 25 -22.31 5.41 -18.02
CA LYS A 25 -22.31 4.82 -19.37
C LYS A 25 -20.86 4.84 -19.81
N VAL A 26 -20.24 3.66 -19.88
CA VAL A 26 -18.84 3.54 -20.28
C VAL A 26 -18.82 4.07 -21.70
N LYS A 27 -18.39 5.33 -21.86
CA LYS A 27 -18.24 5.93 -23.17
C LYS A 27 -17.26 5.01 -23.89
N LYS A 28 -17.73 4.31 -24.93
CA LYS A 28 -16.90 3.39 -25.73
C LYS A 28 -15.72 4.19 -26.25
N THR A 29 -14.58 4.10 -25.58
CA THR A 29 -13.34 4.70 -26.05
C THR A 29 -12.77 3.80 -27.12
N ARG A 30 -12.30 4.39 -28.23
CA ARG A 30 -11.63 3.65 -29.29
C ARG A 30 -10.43 2.89 -28.69
N PRO A 31 -10.22 1.59 -29.02
CA PRO A 31 -9.12 0.80 -28.48
C PRO A 31 -7.77 1.47 -28.76
N ILE A 32 -6.78 1.19 -27.91
CA ILE A 32 -5.40 1.62 -28.14
C ILE A 32 -4.73 0.57 -29.04
N PRO A 33 -4.12 0.98 -30.16
CA PRO A 33 -3.42 0.06 -31.06
C PRO A 33 -2.19 -0.53 -30.38
N THR A 34 -2.01 -1.84 -30.56
CA THR A 34 -0.90 -2.62 -29.98
C THR A 34 0.27 -2.84 -30.94
N SER A 35 0.12 -2.43 -32.20
CA SER A 35 1.16 -2.52 -33.22
C SER A 35 1.02 -1.40 -34.24
N HIS A 36 2.08 -1.12 -34.99
CA HIS A 36 2.05 -0.12 -36.05
C HIS A 36 0.99 -0.40 -37.12
N ALA A 37 0.72 -1.69 -37.41
CA ALA A 37 -0.29 -2.09 -38.38
C ALA A 37 -1.73 -1.82 -37.90
N ALA A 38 -1.94 -1.83 -36.57
CA ALA A 38 -3.25 -1.56 -35.97
C ALA A 38 -3.57 -0.05 -35.83
N LEU A 39 -2.65 0.84 -36.22
CA LEU A 39 -2.86 2.28 -36.13
C LEU A 39 -3.98 2.74 -37.07
N THR A 40 -5.05 3.29 -36.50
CA THR A 40 -6.12 3.89 -37.29
C THR A 40 -5.60 5.13 -38.05
N PRO A 41 -6.27 5.57 -39.12
CA PRO A 41 -5.89 6.78 -39.84
C PRO A 41 -5.76 8.02 -38.92
N GLU A 42 -6.64 8.14 -37.93
CA GLU A 42 -6.61 9.23 -36.95
C GLU A 42 -5.43 9.14 -36.00
N ASP A 43 -5.08 7.92 -35.58
CA ASP A 43 -3.92 7.67 -34.72
C ASP A 43 -2.62 8.03 -35.46
N ARG A 44 -2.51 7.69 -36.75
CA ARG A 44 -1.38 8.12 -37.59
C ARG A 44 -1.31 9.63 -37.72
N MET A 45 -2.45 10.29 -37.87
CA MET A 45 -2.52 11.75 -37.96
C MET A 45 -2.04 12.42 -36.67
N ILE A 46 -2.53 12.02 -35.48
CA ILE A 46 -2.09 12.66 -34.23
C ILE A 46 -0.60 12.44 -33.96
N LEU A 47 -0.06 11.28 -34.33
CA LEU A 47 1.37 10.98 -34.20
C LEU A 47 2.20 11.84 -35.14
N SER A 48 1.81 11.95 -36.41
CA SER A 48 2.50 12.77 -37.41
C SER A 48 2.48 14.25 -37.06
N MET A 49 1.35 14.79 -36.60
CA MET A 49 1.28 16.19 -36.17
C MET A 49 2.12 16.42 -34.92
N LYS A 50 2.14 15.44 -33.99
CA LYS A 50 2.97 15.54 -32.80
C LYS A 50 4.47 15.54 -33.13
N SER A 51 4.92 14.73 -34.09
CA SER A 51 6.32 14.74 -34.55
C SER A 51 6.70 16.03 -35.26
N GLN A 52 5.72 16.74 -35.83
CA GLN A 52 5.90 18.09 -36.40
C GLN A 52 5.81 19.21 -35.35
N ASN A 53 5.78 18.88 -34.05
CA ASN A 53 5.64 19.82 -32.94
C ASN A 53 4.34 20.65 -32.94
N ALA A 54 3.26 20.17 -33.57
CA ALA A 54 1.96 20.82 -33.49
C ALA A 54 1.45 20.90 -32.04
N SER A 55 0.76 21.99 -31.72
CA SER A 55 0.14 22.19 -30.42
C SER A 55 -1.05 21.25 -30.20
N GLY A 56 -1.35 20.93 -28.94
CA GLY A 56 -2.50 20.06 -28.62
C GLY A 56 -3.84 20.61 -29.11
N LYS A 57 -3.97 21.93 -29.29
CA LYS A 57 -5.16 22.58 -29.86
C LYS A 57 -5.30 22.31 -31.35
N GLU A 58 -4.21 22.42 -32.11
CA GLU A 58 -4.19 22.13 -33.55
C GLU A 58 -4.46 20.64 -33.82
N ILE A 59 -3.86 19.75 -33.02
CA ILE A 59 -4.10 18.32 -33.12
C ILE A 59 -5.57 18.00 -32.79
N ALA A 60 -6.16 18.68 -31.80
CA ALA A 60 -7.58 18.54 -31.47
C ALA A 60 -8.51 19.03 -32.58
N ALA A 61 -8.18 20.15 -33.21
CA ALA A 61 -8.93 20.65 -34.35
C ALA A 61 -8.88 19.65 -35.52
N ALA A 62 -7.69 19.14 -35.86
CA ALA A 62 -7.51 18.14 -36.91
C ALA A 62 -8.26 16.83 -36.60
N TRP A 63 -8.21 16.35 -35.35
CA TRP A 63 -8.97 15.19 -34.91
C TRP A 63 -10.48 15.39 -35.10
N ASN A 64 -10.99 16.57 -34.70
CA ASN A 64 -12.40 16.90 -34.82
C ASN A 64 -12.83 16.94 -36.30
N THR A 65 -12.04 17.58 -37.16
CA THR A 65 -12.29 17.61 -38.62
C THR A 65 -12.35 16.19 -39.21
N MET A 66 -11.50 15.28 -38.75
CA MET A 66 -11.41 13.92 -39.30
C MET A 66 -12.49 12.97 -38.76
N THR A 67 -12.91 13.13 -37.51
CA THR A 67 -13.82 12.18 -36.83
C THR A 67 -15.21 12.71 -36.54
N GLY A 68 -15.40 14.04 -36.59
CA GLY A 68 -16.56 14.73 -36.03
C GLY A 68 -16.64 14.69 -34.50
N GLU A 69 -15.63 14.14 -33.80
CA GLU A 69 -15.60 14.06 -32.34
C GLU A 69 -14.79 15.22 -31.75
N THR A 70 -15.47 16.08 -30.98
CA THR A 70 -14.77 17.10 -30.18
C THR A 70 -14.03 16.44 -29.01
N LYS A 71 -12.70 16.43 -29.07
CA LYS A 71 -11.82 16.01 -27.97
C LYS A 71 -10.98 17.17 -27.48
N SER A 72 -10.72 17.20 -26.17
CA SER A 72 -9.76 18.14 -25.61
C SER A 72 -8.33 17.76 -26.00
N GLY A 73 -7.44 18.76 -26.07
CA GLY A 73 -6.01 18.52 -26.31
C GLY A 73 -5.38 17.56 -25.29
N ASP A 74 -5.81 17.61 -24.02
CA ASP A 74 -5.34 16.65 -22.98
C ASP A 74 -5.79 15.20 -23.26
N THR A 75 -7.03 15.01 -23.73
CA THR A 75 -7.53 13.67 -24.10
C THR A 75 -6.69 13.07 -25.22
N ILE A 76 -6.32 13.88 -26.21
CA ILE A 76 -5.48 13.46 -27.32
C ILE A 76 -4.04 13.22 -26.84
N ALA A 77 -3.48 14.08 -26.00
CA ALA A 77 -2.15 13.89 -25.44
C ALA A 77 -2.06 12.59 -24.61
N LYS A 78 -3.11 12.23 -23.86
CA LYS A 78 -3.22 10.94 -23.17
C LYS A 78 -3.26 9.78 -24.17
N ARG A 79 -3.99 9.91 -25.27
CA ARG A 79 -4.04 8.88 -26.32
C ARG A 79 -2.68 8.69 -26.98
N ILE A 80 -1.99 9.77 -27.37
CA ILE A 80 -0.63 9.72 -27.92
C ILE A 80 0.32 9.00 -26.96
N ARG A 81 0.32 9.36 -25.67
CA ARG A 81 1.15 8.70 -24.66
C ARG A 81 0.88 7.20 -24.55
N ARG A 82 -0.40 6.79 -24.57
CA ARG A 82 -0.77 5.37 -24.55
C ARG A 82 -0.34 4.62 -25.80
N ILE A 83 -0.46 5.25 -26.97
CA ILE A 83 0.02 4.66 -28.23
C ILE A 83 1.54 4.49 -28.18
N HIS A 84 2.29 5.51 -27.77
CA HIS A 84 3.74 5.41 -27.63
C HIS A 84 4.14 4.30 -26.65
N ALA A 85 3.49 4.22 -25.48
CA ALA A 85 3.77 3.17 -24.52
C ALA A 85 3.43 1.76 -25.06
N SER A 86 2.37 1.64 -25.85
CA SER A 86 1.99 0.34 -26.43
C SER A 86 2.89 -0.07 -27.60
N LEU A 87 3.46 0.88 -28.33
CA LEU A 87 4.41 0.63 -29.42
C LEU A 87 5.85 0.48 -28.91
N ALA A 88 6.14 1.01 -27.72
CA ALA A 88 7.37 0.75 -27.00
C ALA A 88 7.35 -0.70 -26.49
N GLY A 89 7.91 -1.59 -27.29
CA GLY A 89 8.25 -2.93 -26.83
C GLY A 89 9.44 -2.88 -25.88
N LEU A 90 9.52 -3.85 -24.97
CA LEU A 90 10.73 -4.14 -24.22
C LEU A 90 11.53 -5.17 -25.03
N GLU A 91 12.86 -5.17 -24.94
CA GLU A 91 13.65 -6.23 -25.56
C GLU A 91 13.33 -7.57 -24.89
N PRO A 92 13.23 -8.68 -25.64
CA PRO A 92 12.80 -9.97 -25.07
C PRO A 92 13.73 -10.46 -23.96
N GLU A 93 15.02 -10.11 -24.02
CA GLU A 93 16.00 -10.37 -22.96
C GLU A 93 15.66 -9.61 -21.67
N ASP A 94 15.15 -8.39 -21.80
CA ASP A 94 14.80 -7.52 -20.68
C ASP A 94 13.41 -7.83 -20.12
N GLU A 95 12.49 -8.36 -20.93
CA GLU A 95 11.20 -8.89 -20.44
C GLU A 95 11.39 -9.98 -19.38
N GLY A 96 12.33 -10.89 -19.61
CA GLY A 96 12.70 -11.91 -18.62
C GLY A 96 13.31 -11.32 -17.35
N ARG A 97 14.17 -10.30 -17.49
CA ARG A 97 14.83 -9.62 -16.36
C ARG A 97 13.87 -8.74 -15.57
N LEU A 98 12.80 -8.23 -16.18
CA LEU A 98 11.83 -7.33 -15.55
C LEU A 98 11.15 -8.00 -14.36
N GLY A 99 10.70 -9.25 -14.51
CA GLY A 99 10.06 -9.99 -13.43
C GLY A 99 10.99 -10.25 -12.24
N GLU A 100 12.26 -10.56 -12.52
CA GLU A 100 13.27 -10.75 -11.48
C GLU A 100 13.62 -9.43 -10.78
N ALA A 101 13.79 -8.35 -11.55
CA ALA A 101 14.05 -7.01 -11.02
C ALA A 101 12.90 -6.52 -10.14
N HIS A 102 11.65 -6.74 -10.56
CA HIS A 102 10.45 -6.41 -9.77
C HIS A 102 10.46 -7.13 -8.43
N ARG A 103 10.63 -8.46 -8.43
CA ARG A 103 10.66 -9.25 -7.20
C ARG A 103 11.78 -8.84 -6.25
N LYS A 104 12.97 -8.56 -6.79
CA LYS A 104 14.11 -8.05 -6.00
C LYS A 104 13.82 -6.68 -5.40
N ALA A 105 13.14 -5.80 -6.15
CA ALA A 105 12.74 -4.49 -5.67
C ALA A 105 11.69 -4.61 -4.56
N GLU A 106 10.65 -5.43 -4.73
CA GLU A 106 9.63 -5.69 -3.71
C GLU A 106 10.25 -6.22 -2.42
N GLY A 107 11.04 -7.30 -2.50
CA GLY A 107 11.69 -7.87 -1.32
C GLY A 107 12.72 -6.93 -0.67
N ARG A 108 13.29 -5.98 -1.43
CA ARG A 108 14.11 -4.91 -0.84
C ARG A 108 13.24 -3.92 -0.06
N ILE A 109 12.17 -3.42 -0.66
CA ILE A 109 11.26 -2.46 -0.03
C ILE A 109 10.63 -3.06 1.22
N GLU A 110 10.18 -4.31 1.16
CA GLU A 110 9.59 -5.02 2.30
C GLU A 110 10.56 -5.10 3.48
N ARG A 111 11.84 -5.42 3.22
CA ARG A 111 12.89 -5.41 4.25
C ARG A 111 13.13 -4.02 4.83
N GLU A 112 13.17 -2.99 3.99
CA GLU A 112 13.32 -1.60 4.44
C GLU A 112 12.13 -1.18 5.32
N VAL A 113 10.91 -1.52 4.93
CA VAL A 113 9.69 -1.25 5.69
C VAL A 113 9.73 -1.97 7.04
N GLU A 114 10.07 -3.26 7.07
CA GLU A 114 10.14 -4.04 8.30
C GLU A 114 11.23 -3.50 9.25
N GLU A 115 12.39 -3.11 8.70
CA GLU A 115 13.45 -2.50 9.50
C GLU A 115 13.02 -1.17 10.12
N VAL A 116 12.36 -0.31 9.32
CA VAL A 116 11.81 0.96 9.81
C VAL A 116 10.78 0.68 10.91
N ARG A 117 9.86 -0.26 10.69
CA ARG A 117 8.83 -0.63 11.67
C ARG A 117 9.43 -1.13 12.98
N ARG A 118 10.44 -2.00 12.93
CA ARG A 118 11.14 -2.54 14.12
C ARG A 118 11.86 -1.46 14.93
N ARG A 119 12.38 -0.43 14.27
CA ARG A 119 13.09 0.69 14.93
C ARG A 119 12.13 1.81 15.38
N PHE A 120 10.97 1.95 14.73
CA PHE A 120 10.03 3.04 14.93
C PHE A 120 9.68 3.28 16.40
N TRP A 121 9.26 2.25 17.13
CA TRP A 121 8.88 2.39 18.55
C TRP A 121 10.06 2.71 19.46
N GLY A 122 11.28 2.34 19.07
CA GLY A 122 12.49 2.78 19.77
C GLY A 122 12.68 4.29 19.64
N VAL A 123 12.57 4.81 18.41
CA VAL A 123 12.62 6.26 18.15
C VAL A 123 11.52 6.99 18.90
N VAL A 124 10.28 6.50 18.87
CA VAL A 124 9.16 7.08 19.66
C VAL A 124 9.49 7.12 21.15
N GLY A 125 10.11 6.07 21.70
CA GLY A 125 10.55 6.04 23.10
C GLY A 125 11.61 7.11 23.40
N GLU A 126 12.63 7.25 22.55
CA GLU A 126 13.65 8.29 22.67
C GLU A 126 13.06 9.71 22.60
N GLU A 127 12.12 9.93 21.68
CA GLU A 127 11.36 11.18 21.57
C GLU A 127 10.58 11.48 22.84
N LEU A 128 9.88 10.48 23.39
CA LEU A 128 9.12 10.63 24.63
C LEU A 128 10.01 11.04 25.79
N VAL A 129 11.18 10.41 25.94
CA VAL A 129 12.16 10.78 26.97
C VAL A 129 12.66 12.21 26.76
N ARG A 130 12.93 12.62 25.52
CA ARG A 130 13.36 13.99 25.22
C ARG A 130 12.29 15.03 25.54
N MET A 131 11.02 14.67 25.43
CA MET A 131 9.89 15.50 25.86
C MET A 131 9.66 15.49 27.38
N GLY A 132 10.53 14.83 28.16
CA GLY A 132 10.41 14.72 29.62
C GLY A 132 9.49 13.58 30.07
N GLY A 133 9.13 12.67 29.17
CA GLY A 133 8.42 11.43 29.46
C GLY A 133 9.32 10.36 30.09
N GLY A 134 8.69 9.26 30.52
CA GLY A 134 9.38 8.09 31.06
C GLY A 134 10.02 7.21 29.98
N VAL A 135 10.83 6.25 30.42
CA VAL A 135 11.36 5.17 29.59
C VAL A 135 10.36 4.02 29.59
N TYR A 136 9.95 3.57 28.39
CA TYR A 136 8.95 2.52 28.21
C TYR A 136 9.43 1.48 27.21
N SER A 137 8.91 0.25 27.30
CA SER A 137 9.17 -0.77 26.30
C SER A 137 8.45 -0.45 24.98
N LYS A 138 8.98 -0.95 23.87
CA LYS A 138 8.42 -0.71 22.52
C LYS A 138 6.98 -1.23 22.41
N GLU A 139 6.73 -2.39 22.98
CA GLU A 139 5.43 -3.09 22.96
C GLU A 139 4.37 -2.30 23.73
N LEU A 140 4.76 -1.70 24.86
CA LEU A 140 3.87 -0.85 25.65
C LEU A 140 3.51 0.43 24.88
N LEU A 141 4.50 1.09 24.27
CA LEU A 141 4.28 2.29 23.46
C LEU A 141 3.34 2.00 22.29
N GLU A 142 3.56 0.90 21.57
CA GLU A 142 2.71 0.47 20.47
C GLU A 142 1.27 0.23 20.92
N LYS A 143 1.08 -0.55 21.99
CA LYS A 143 -0.25 -0.87 22.53
C LYS A 143 -0.99 0.38 22.99
N GLN A 144 -0.32 1.29 23.69
CA GLN A 144 -0.93 2.53 24.15
C GLN A 144 -1.29 3.44 22.98
N TYR A 145 -0.42 3.55 21.98
CA TYR A 145 -0.74 4.35 20.79
C TYR A 145 -1.92 3.78 20.00
N LYS A 146 -1.94 2.46 19.74
CA LYS A 146 -3.10 1.80 19.11
C LYS A 146 -4.40 2.02 19.90
N ARG A 147 -4.33 1.95 21.23
CA ARG A 147 -5.47 2.27 22.10
C ARG A 147 -5.90 3.74 21.97
N LEU A 148 -4.96 4.68 21.89
CA LEU A 148 -5.25 6.10 21.66
C LEU A 148 -5.90 6.33 20.30
N LEU A 149 -5.47 5.63 19.26
CA LEU A 149 -6.07 5.68 17.93
C LEU A 149 -7.47 5.07 17.86
N ALA A 150 -7.73 4.01 18.63
CA ALA A 150 -9.04 3.39 18.70
C ALA A 150 -10.03 4.20 19.57
N SER A 151 -9.54 4.92 20.57
CA SER A 151 -10.36 5.69 21.51
C SER A 151 -10.56 7.15 21.10
N ALA A 152 -9.60 7.74 20.38
CA ALA A 152 -9.77 9.02 19.75
C ALA A 152 -10.22 8.80 18.31
N SER A 153 -11.25 9.50 17.83
CA SER A 153 -11.63 9.56 16.42
C SER A 153 -10.58 10.28 15.54
N LEU A 154 -9.29 10.03 15.77
CA LEU A 154 -8.16 10.52 15.00
C LEU A 154 -8.06 9.68 13.72
N LYS A 155 -8.45 10.28 12.60
CA LYS A 155 -8.25 9.70 11.26
C LYS A 155 -6.77 9.71 10.94
N ILE A 156 -6.12 8.56 11.06
CA ILE A 156 -4.78 8.34 10.52
C ILE A 156 -4.92 8.30 8.98
N PRO A 157 -3.97 8.86 8.21
CA PRO A 157 -3.88 8.55 6.80
C PRO A 157 -3.67 7.05 6.63
N ASP A 158 -4.66 6.43 6.00
CA ASP A 158 -4.73 5.04 5.58
C ASP A 158 -3.49 4.66 4.77
N GLN A 159 -2.42 4.14 5.43
CA GLN A 159 -1.53 3.05 4.98
C GLN A 159 -0.73 2.53 6.19
N ALA A 160 -0.70 1.20 6.36
CA ALA A 160 0.24 0.41 7.18
C ALA A 160 -0.11 0.05 8.64
N ILE A 161 -1.34 -0.37 8.94
CA ILE A 161 -1.58 -1.27 10.10
C ILE A 161 -2.58 -2.36 9.73
N GLU A 162 -2.19 -3.27 8.84
CA GLU A 162 -2.78 -4.62 8.81
C GLU A 162 -1.69 -5.60 9.24
N GLY A 163 -1.71 -5.91 10.54
CA GLY A 163 -1.19 -7.16 11.06
C GLY A 163 -2.40 -7.85 11.68
N GLU A 164 -2.97 -8.78 10.93
CA GLU A 164 -3.93 -9.76 11.43
C GLU A 164 -3.24 -10.59 12.52
N ASP A 165 -3.67 -10.42 13.76
CA ASP A 165 -3.61 -11.46 14.79
C ASP A 165 -4.97 -11.42 15.51
N ALA A 166 -5.95 -12.01 14.83
CA ALA A 166 -7.19 -12.43 15.45
C ALA A 166 -6.97 -13.84 16.00
N ASP A 167 -6.66 -13.94 17.28
CA ASP A 167 -7.03 -15.13 18.05
C ASP A 167 -7.48 -14.67 19.44
N ALA A 168 -8.79 -14.65 19.58
CA ALA A 168 -9.51 -14.49 20.82
C ALA A 168 -10.37 -15.75 21.01
N GLU A 169 -10.56 -16.09 22.28
CA GLU A 169 -11.48 -17.10 22.86
C GLU A 169 -10.80 -18.44 23.23
N GLU A 170 -11.01 -19.03 24.41
CA GLU A 170 -11.90 -18.74 25.56
C GLU A 170 -11.51 -19.64 26.75
N ASP A 171 -11.95 -19.22 27.92
CA ASP A 171 -11.88 -19.77 29.29
C ASP A 171 -11.69 -21.27 29.55
N ALA A 172 -10.91 -21.57 30.60
CA ALA A 172 -11.37 -22.39 31.75
C ALA A 172 -10.42 -22.25 32.95
N ILE A 173 -10.90 -21.63 34.03
CA ILE A 173 -10.40 -21.82 35.42
C ILE A 173 -11.34 -22.87 36.07
N PRO A 174 -10.86 -23.92 36.76
CA PRO A 174 -10.67 -23.84 38.24
C PRO A 174 -9.48 -24.73 38.72
N GLY A 175 -8.72 -24.42 39.76
CA GLY A 175 -9.12 -24.34 41.15
C GLY A 175 -8.09 -25.12 41.99
N ASP A 176 -7.67 -24.51 43.10
CA ASP A 176 -7.28 -25.12 44.39
C ASP A 176 -7.06 -26.65 44.43
N ASP A 177 -5.82 -27.10 44.69
CA ASP A 177 -5.54 -28.25 45.57
C ASP A 177 -4.05 -28.28 46.00
N GLU A 178 -3.82 -28.74 47.23
CA GLU A 178 -2.59 -28.65 48.04
C GLU A 178 -1.41 -29.54 47.57
N PRO A 179 -0.18 -29.31 48.09
CA PRO A 179 1.01 -30.10 47.77
C PRO A 179 1.09 -31.38 48.61
N GLY A 180 1.22 -32.53 47.95
CA GLY A 180 1.52 -33.83 48.56
C GLY A 180 2.94 -34.29 48.22
N GLU A 181 3.77 -34.42 49.25
CA GLU A 181 5.08 -35.09 49.23
C GLU A 181 4.96 -36.60 48.96
N ALA A 182 6.01 -37.18 48.36
CA ALA A 182 6.70 -38.41 48.79
C ALA A 182 7.14 -39.31 47.62
N GLU A 183 8.45 -39.26 47.38
CA GLU A 183 9.42 -40.37 47.25
C GLU A 183 9.06 -41.64 46.46
N GLY A 184 9.95 -41.97 45.52
CA GLY A 184 10.01 -43.24 44.81
C GLY A 184 11.38 -43.40 44.17
N GLU A 185 12.27 -44.04 44.92
CA GLU A 185 13.65 -44.37 44.60
C GLU A 185 13.78 -45.43 43.48
N ASP A 186 15.01 -45.50 42.96
CA ASP A 186 15.70 -46.68 42.41
C ASP A 186 15.84 -46.93 40.89
N ALA A 187 17.13 -46.81 40.51
CA ALA A 187 17.95 -47.80 39.83
C ALA A 187 18.00 -47.86 38.28
N ALA A 188 19.08 -47.23 37.79
CA ALA A 188 20.23 -47.86 37.10
C ALA A 188 20.08 -48.53 35.72
N ALA A 189 20.78 -47.92 34.74
CA ALA A 189 21.68 -48.51 33.72
C ALA A 189 21.77 -47.49 32.56
N GLY A 190 22.89 -47.07 32.00
CA GLY A 190 24.28 -47.51 32.01
C GLY A 190 24.86 -47.18 30.61
N THR A 191 26.10 -46.67 30.57
CA THR A 191 27.00 -46.50 29.39
C THR A 191 26.57 -45.42 28.38
N ASP A 192 27.42 -44.64 27.71
CA ASP A 192 28.80 -44.87 27.25
C ASP A 192 29.38 -43.55 26.68
N ASP A 193 30.63 -43.26 27.03
CA ASP A 193 31.70 -42.55 26.28
C ASP A 193 31.37 -41.36 25.35
N GLY A 194 31.82 -40.13 25.68
CA GLY A 194 33.12 -39.59 25.22
C GLY A 194 32.86 -38.62 24.06
N GLU A 195 33.39 -37.41 23.95
CA GLU A 195 34.72 -36.90 24.22
C GLU A 195 34.63 -35.36 24.17
N ALA A 196 35.18 -34.70 25.20
CA ALA A 196 35.38 -33.26 25.20
C ALA A 196 36.75 -32.96 24.57
N VAL A 197 36.80 -32.04 23.59
CA VAL A 197 38.04 -31.34 23.24
C VAL A 197 37.77 -29.85 23.25
N ILE A 198 38.22 -29.22 24.34
CA ILE A 198 38.52 -27.79 24.43
C ILE A 198 40.05 -27.67 24.34
N LYS A 199 40.56 -26.97 23.32
CA LYS A 199 41.80 -26.17 23.31
C LYS A 199 41.55 -25.04 22.29
N GLY A 200 41.58 -23.75 22.67
CA GLY A 200 42.80 -22.96 22.91
C GLY A 200 43.42 -22.62 21.53
N GLU A 201 43.70 -21.38 21.12
CA GLU A 201 44.40 -20.30 21.82
C GLU A 201 44.14 -18.94 21.15
N TYR A 202 44.30 -17.90 21.97
CA TYR A 202 44.45 -16.47 21.65
C TYR A 202 45.92 -16.16 21.24
N GLU A 203 46.16 -14.90 20.82
CA GLU A 203 47.45 -14.21 20.51
C GLU A 203 47.84 -14.25 19.01
N ASP A 204 48.18 -13.17 18.30
CA ASP A 204 48.91 -11.91 18.55
C ASP A 204 48.13 -10.71 17.95
N MET A 205 47.99 -9.51 18.53
CA MET A 205 48.93 -8.51 19.06
C MET A 205 49.99 -7.95 18.07
N GLU A 206 49.73 -6.69 17.66
CA GLU A 206 50.67 -5.62 17.28
C GLU A 206 51.78 -5.88 16.23
N ALA A 207 51.68 -5.13 15.12
CA ALA A 207 52.79 -4.39 14.52
C ALA A 207 52.26 -3.14 13.79
#